data_AF-M3CJF9-F1
#
_entry.id   AF-M3CJF9-F1
#
_cell.length_a   1.000
_cell.length_b   1.000
_cell.length_c   1.000
_cell.angle_alpha   90.00
_cell.angle_beta   90.00
_cell.angle_gamma   90.00
#
_symmetry.space_group_name_H-M   'P 1'
#
loop_
_entity.id
_entity.type
_entity.pdbx_description
1 polymer ?
#
loop_
_entity_poly.entity_id
_entity_poly.type
_entity_poly.pdbx_seq_one_letter_code
_entity_poly.pdbx_strand_id
1 'polypeptide(L)'
;MSDDGPGARDDAKAAAQLAGASPVRELEPLFAELPEDLRAPGVEMRACLLGELALMGARAGRERMDAYAGRLRELGHPLARLPETRLDVEHRFGVRVRGLGSVKTLRQLRSRLPELPPSDAGGAAGRGAVRGDDDARARAVARPFTAGGWARTPEVRFFALPAPLDPGDFGMSFLERLPLACLQGGGSAVACVTTPDDVLNELFSAACYGGVGGQGQGGAYARLFAWESLYALMGLPADVPFLDAVRTTPDHRWVRFLASTPWFHHDTADLGFAVLDPSRTRVAVLAATDTDVRAPGG
;
A
#
# COMPACT_ATOMS: atom_id res chain seq x y z
N MET A 1 -18.53 8.07 -2.98
CA MET A 1 -17.86 7.44 -4.15
C MET A 1 -17.34 8.59 -4.98
N SER A 2 -16.18 9.12 -4.59
CA SER A 2 -15.58 10.27 -5.26
C SER A 2 -14.91 9.76 -6.53
N ASP A 3 -15.35 10.29 -7.65
CA ASP A 3 -14.71 10.15 -8.94
C ASP A 3 -13.43 11.00 -8.88
N ASP A 4 -12.28 10.37 -8.63
CA ASP A 4 -10.97 11.01 -8.51
C ASP A 4 -10.51 11.49 -9.91
N GLY A 5 -11.15 12.54 -10.39
CA GLY A 5 -10.94 13.15 -11.70
C GLY A 5 -9.61 13.91 -11.82
N PRO A 6 -9.31 14.45 -13.02
CA PRO A 6 -8.06 15.17 -13.31
C PRO A 6 -7.76 16.33 -12.35
N GLY A 7 -8.80 17.04 -11.88
CA GLY A 7 -8.65 18.21 -11.00
C GLY A 7 -8.06 17.88 -9.63
N ALA A 8 -8.43 16.74 -9.03
CA ALA A 8 -7.89 16.33 -7.72
C ALA A 8 -6.37 16.04 -7.79
N ARG A 9 -5.87 15.63 -8.96
CA ARG A 9 -4.44 15.36 -9.18
C ARG A 9 -3.63 16.64 -9.35
N ASP A 10 -4.17 17.61 -10.06
CA ASP A 10 -3.54 18.93 -10.20
C ASP A 10 -3.45 19.63 -8.84
N ASP A 11 -4.50 19.51 -8.01
CA ASP A 11 -4.52 20.01 -6.63
C ASP A 11 -3.48 19.30 -5.75
N ALA A 12 -3.36 17.98 -5.84
CA ALA A 12 -2.33 17.22 -5.12
C ALA A 12 -0.91 17.63 -5.53
N LYS A 13 -0.67 17.88 -6.83
CA LYS A 13 0.61 18.34 -7.35
C LYS A 13 0.95 19.76 -6.87
N ALA A 14 -0.02 20.67 -6.92
CA ALA A 14 0.12 22.03 -6.41
C ALA A 14 0.44 22.03 -4.91
N ALA A 15 -0.28 21.20 -4.13
CA ALA A 15 -0.02 21.01 -2.71
C ALA A 15 1.42 20.55 -2.44
N ALA A 16 1.91 19.52 -3.14
CA ALA A 16 3.28 19.03 -2.99
C ALA A 16 4.34 20.10 -3.34
N GLN A 17 4.11 20.89 -4.39
CA GLN A 17 4.99 22.01 -4.76
C GLN A 17 5.02 23.09 -3.66
N LEU A 18 3.86 23.50 -3.16
CA LEU A 18 3.76 24.50 -2.07
C LEU A 18 4.45 24.00 -0.80
N ALA A 19 4.22 22.74 -0.43
CA ALA A 19 4.79 22.11 0.75
C ALA A 19 6.34 22.04 0.68
N GLY A 20 6.89 21.75 -0.51
CA GLY A 20 8.34 21.68 -0.72
C GLY A 20 9.03 23.03 -0.91
N ALA A 21 8.32 24.05 -1.38
CA ALA A 21 8.91 25.35 -1.74
C ALA A 21 8.73 26.44 -0.66
N SER A 22 7.75 26.29 0.24
CA SER A 22 7.35 27.36 1.17
C SER A 22 7.55 26.96 2.64
N PRO A 23 8.09 27.85 3.48
CA PRO A 23 8.08 27.66 4.93
C PRO A 23 6.66 27.51 5.47
N VAL A 24 6.45 26.61 6.44
CA VAL A 24 5.10 26.31 6.95
C VAL A 24 4.35 27.55 7.50
N ARG A 25 5.07 28.50 8.10
CA ARG A 25 4.48 29.77 8.59
C ARG A 25 3.84 30.59 7.47
N GLU A 26 4.32 30.47 6.24
CA GLU A 26 3.79 31.19 5.07
C GLU A 26 2.56 30.48 4.48
N LEU A 27 2.38 29.20 4.81
CA LEU A 27 1.23 28.39 4.39
C LEU A 27 0.07 28.46 5.38
N GLU A 28 0.30 28.77 6.67
CA GLU A 28 -0.75 28.90 7.69
C GLU A 28 -1.92 29.84 7.32
N PRO A 29 -1.72 31.00 6.67
CA PRO A 29 -2.83 31.86 6.24
C PRO A 29 -3.82 31.19 5.29
N LEU A 30 -3.41 30.16 4.53
CA LEU A 30 -4.31 29.43 3.62
C LEU A 30 -5.42 28.68 4.36
N PHE A 31 -5.26 28.45 5.67
CA PHE A 31 -6.19 27.72 6.52
C PHE A 31 -7.02 28.63 7.42
N ALA A 32 -6.99 29.95 7.20
CA ALA A 32 -7.73 30.91 8.03
C ALA A 32 -9.26 30.78 7.88
N GLU A 33 -9.73 30.45 6.67
CA GLU A 33 -11.16 30.26 6.38
C GLU A 33 -11.50 28.78 6.35
N LEU A 34 -12.49 28.39 7.17
CA LEU A 34 -12.97 27.01 7.24
C LEU A 34 -13.96 26.74 6.09
N PRO A 35 -13.87 25.58 5.44
CA PRO A 35 -14.76 25.27 4.32
C PRO A 35 -16.19 24.96 4.81
N GLU A 36 -17.18 25.42 4.06
CA GLU A 36 -18.58 25.04 4.27
C GLU A 36 -18.98 23.80 3.46
N ASP A 37 -18.38 23.61 2.28
CA ASP A 37 -18.61 22.51 1.34
C ASP A 37 -17.26 21.97 0.84
N LEU A 38 -17.16 20.64 0.67
CA LEU A 38 -15.99 19.98 0.09
C LEU A 38 -15.75 20.34 -1.38
N ARG A 39 -16.80 20.77 -2.10
CA ARG A 39 -16.70 21.19 -3.50
C ARG A 39 -16.19 22.62 -3.67
N ALA A 40 -16.00 23.36 -2.57
CA ALA A 40 -15.54 24.74 -2.66
C ALA A 40 -14.10 24.80 -3.25
N PRO A 41 -13.80 25.81 -4.09
CA PRO A 41 -12.49 25.93 -4.73
C PRO A 41 -11.32 25.90 -3.73
N GLY A 42 -10.30 25.09 -4.03
CA GLY A 42 -9.08 24.97 -3.24
C GLY A 42 -9.22 24.13 -1.95
N VAL A 43 -10.40 23.59 -1.63
CA VAL A 43 -10.55 22.67 -0.49
C VAL A 43 -9.70 21.41 -0.68
N GLU A 44 -9.76 20.83 -1.87
CA GLU A 44 -8.96 19.66 -2.24
C GLU A 44 -7.46 19.93 -2.12
N MET A 45 -6.98 21.03 -2.71
CA MET A 45 -5.59 21.47 -2.58
C MET A 45 -5.17 21.62 -1.12
N ARG A 46 -6.01 22.21 -0.26
CA ARG A 46 -5.70 22.42 1.17
C ARG A 46 -5.72 21.10 1.94
N ALA A 47 -6.63 20.19 1.61
CA ALA A 47 -6.66 18.85 2.17
C ALA A 47 -5.39 18.06 1.81
N CYS A 48 -4.97 18.12 0.55
CA CYS A 48 -3.70 17.55 0.09
C CYS A 48 -2.51 18.19 0.81
N LEU A 49 -2.48 19.52 0.95
CA LEU A 49 -1.40 20.25 1.62
C LEU A 49 -1.24 19.85 3.09
N LEU A 50 -2.35 19.63 3.82
CA LEU A 50 -2.29 19.08 5.18
C LEU A 50 -1.66 17.68 5.21
N GLY A 51 -1.94 16.85 4.21
CA GLY A 51 -1.33 15.53 4.05
C GLY A 51 0.18 15.59 3.80
N GLU A 52 0.62 16.47 2.90
CA GLU A 52 2.05 16.68 2.61
C GLU A 52 2.81 17.22 3.84
N LEU A 53 2.23 18.20 4.54
CA LEU A 53 2.82 18.74 5.78
C LEU A 53 2.89 17.69 6.90
N ALA A 54 1.92 16.78 6.98
CA ALA A 54 1.95 15.66 7.92
C ALA A 54 3.10 14.69 7.61
N LEU A 55 3.32 14.36 6.33
CA LEU A 55 4.43 13.50 5.88
C LEU A 55 5.81 14.10 6.19
N MET A 56 5.92 15.42 6.11
CA MET A 56 7.15 16.15 6.48
C MET A 56 7.31 16.39 7.98
N GLY A 57 6.33 16.00 8.81
CA GLY A 57 6.35 16.22 10.25
C GLY A 57 6.16 17.69 10.67
N ALA A 58 5.63 18.52 9.78
CA ALA A 58 5.56 19.97 9.97
C ALA A 58 4.15 20.50 10.35
N ARG A 59 3.15 19.61 10.37
CA ARG A 59 1.75 19.95 10.67
C ARG A 59 1.44 20.15 12.17
N ALA A 60 2.05 19.36 13.05
CA ALA A 60 1.62 19.27 14.45
C ALA A 60 1.67 20.60 15.22
N GLY A 61 0.67 20.83 16.08
CA GLY A 61 0.63 21.94 17.03
C GLY A 61 0.30 23.29 16.39
N ARG A 62 -0.53 23.29 15.34
CA ARG A 62 -0.88 24.50 14.57
C ARG A 62 -2.39 24.65 14.54
N GLU A 63 -2.92 25.48 15.44
CA GLU A 63 -4.36 25.63 15.69
C GLU A 63 -5.21 25.83 14.42
N ARG A 64 -4.76 26.65 13.46
CA ARG A 64 -5.49 26.89 12.21
C ARG A 64 -5.59 25.64 11.32
N MET A 65 -4.49 24.90 11.21
CA MET A 65 -4.46 23.65 10.43
C MET A 65 -5.28 22.56 11.11
N ASP A 66 -5.25 22.52 12.45
CA ASP A 66 -6.01 21.57 13.25
C ASP A 66 -7.52 21.87 13.15
N ALA A 67 -7.92 23.14 13.21
CA ALA A 67 -9.30 23.57 12.98
C ALA A 67 -9.78 23.22 11.56
N TYR A 68 -8.95 23.46 10.54
CA TYR A 68 -9.29 23.11 9.15
C TYR A 68 -9.45 21.59 8.97
N ALA A 69 -8.54 20.79 9.54
CA ALA A 69 -8.63 19.34 9.50
C ALA A 69 -9.86 18.81 10.27
N GLY A 70 -10.19 19.42 11.41
CA GLY A 70 -11.42 19.18 12.15
C GLY A 70 -12.65 19.40 11.27
N ARG A 71 -12.70 20.54 10.56
CA ARG A 71 -13.80 20.85 9.65
C ARG A 71 -13.90 19.87 8.48
N LEU A 72 -12.78 19.49 7.88
CA LEU A 72 -12.76 18.45 6.83
C LEU A 72 -13.32 17.12 7.34
N ARG A 73 -13.06 16.76 8.61
CA ARG A 73 -13.58 15.55 9.24
C ARG A 73 -15.10 15.61 9.42
N GLU A 74 -15.63 16.74 9.89
CA GLU A 74 -17.08 16.97 10.00
C GLU A 74 -17.79 16.86 8.66
N LEU A 75 -17.15 17.37 7.60
CA LEU A 75 -17.66 17.30 6.23
C LEU A 75 -17.45 15.92 5.57
N GLY A 76 -16.76 14.99 6.23
CA GLY A 76 -16.55 13.63 5.73
C GLY A 76 -15.48 13.52 4.64
N HIS A 77 -14.51 14.43 4.58
CA HIS A 77 -13.42 14.36 3.61
C HIS A 77 -12.53 13.12 3.86
N PRO A 78 -12.21 12.31 2.83
CA PRO A 78 -11.47 11.06 3.01
C PRO A 78 -10.07 11.27 3.62
N LEU A 79 -9.34 12.30 3.20
CA LEU A 79 -8.00 12.62 3.72
C LEU A 79 -8.01 13.02 5.21
N ALA A 80 -9.16 13.45 5.77
CA ALA A 80 -9.26 13.81 7.18
C ALA A 80 -9.26 12.60 8.13
N ARG A 81 -9.36 11.37 7.59
CA ARG A 81 -9.17 10.13 8.34
C ARG A 81 -7.71 9.91 8.72
N LEU A 82 -6.77 10.44 7.95
CA LEU A 82 -5.34 10.17 8.14
C LEU A 82 -4.80 10.78 9.45
N PRO A 83 -3.80 10.13 10.08
CA PRO A 83 -3.12 10.69 11.23
C PRO A 83 -2.49 12.06 10.94
N GLU A 84 -2.54 12.95 11.92
CA GLU A 84 -2.08 14.34 11.76
C GLU A 84 -0.56 14.46 11.69
N THR A 85 0.12 13.48 12.26
CA THR A 85 1.56 13.30 12.18
C THR A 85 1.89 12.05 11.38
N ARG A 86 3.12 12.01 10.89
CA ARG A 86 3.73 10.78 10.42
C ARG A 86 3.81 9.77 11.57
N LEU A 87 3.42 8.53 11.31
CA LEU A 87 3.58 7.40 12.22
C LEU A 87 4.93 6.71 11.98
N ASP A 88 5.46 6.01 12.98
CA ASP A 88 6.79 5.37 12.88
C ASP A 88 6.87 4.36 11.72
N VAL A 89 5.80 3.60 11.46
CA VAL A 89 5.74 2.65 10.33
C VAL A 89 5.87 3.35 8.96
N GLU A 90 5.59 4.65 8.90
CA GLU A 90 5.65 5.45 7.67
C GLU A 90 7.06 6.03 7.42
N HIS A 91 8.06 5.77 8.27
CA HIS A 91 9.40 6.38 8.20
C HIS A 91 10.14 6.16 6.88
N ARG A 92 9.73 5.19 6.06
CA ARG A 92 10.30 4.94 4.72
C ARG A 92 9.63 5.71 3.58
N PHE A 93 8.45 6.29 3.81
CA PHE A 93 7.75 7.08 2.79
C PHE A 93 8.65 8.18 2.21
N GLY A 94 8.70 8.24 0.88
CA GLY A 94 9.51 9.21 0.13
C GLY A 94 11.02 8.98 0.19
N VAL A 95 11.51 8.00 0.96
CA VAL A 95 12.94 7.71 1.05
C VAL A 95 13.34 6.81 -0.11
N ARG A 96 14.02 7.37 -1.11
CA ARG A 96 14.79 6.56 -2.07
C ARG A 96 16.02 6.00 -1.36
N VAL A 97 15.87 4.92 -0.59
CA VAL A 97 17.02 4.28 0.05
C VAL A 97 17.92 3.70 -1.04
N ARG A 98 19.18 4.13 -1.10
CA ARG A 98 20.19 3.64 -2.04
C ARG A 98 20.41 2.15 -1.80
N GLY A 99 20.05 1.31 -2.76
CA GLY A 99 20.12 -0.16 -2.65
C GLY A 99 18.80 -0.85 -2.27
N LEU A 100 17.73 -0.09 -2.02
CA LEU A 100 16.37 -0.53 -1.68
C LEU A 100 15.36 -0.06 -2.75
N GLY A 101 15.82 0.14 -4.00
CA GLY A 101 14.93 0.37 -5.15
C GLY A 101 14.21 -0.92 -5.59
N SER A 102 13.31 -0.84 -6.57
CA SER A 102 12.54 -1.97 -7.10
C SER A 102 13.35 -3.28 -7.17
N VAL A 103 12.83 -4.34 -6.54
CA VAL A 103 13.43 -5.69 -6.58
C VAL A 103 13.00 -6.33 -7.90
N LYS A 104 13.94 -6.51 -8.82
CA LYS A 104 13.66 -7.02 -10.18
C LYS A 104 14.01 -8.49 -10.37
N THR A 105 14.77 -9.07 -9.44
CA THR A 105 15.28 -10.44 -9.59
C THR A 105 15.25 -11.20 -8.28
N LEU A 106 15.12 -12.53 -8.37
CA LEU A 106 15.16 -13.43 -7.20
C LEU A 106 16.46 -13.26 -6.40
N ARG A 107 17.59 -13.05 -7.09
CA ARG A 107 18.90 -12.83 -6.45
C ARG A 107 18.93 -11.55 -5.63
N GLN A 108 18.34 -10.46 -6.13
CA GLN A 108 18.24 -9.20 -5.38
C GLN A 108 17.34 -9.34 -4.16
N LEU A 109 16.26 -10.12 -4.26
CA LEU A 109 15.38 -10.38 -3.13
C LEU A 109 16.14 -11.12 -2.01
N ARG A 110 16.81 -12.23 -2.36
CA ARG A 110 17.65 -13.02 -1.45
C ARG A 110 18.78 -12.25 -0.80
N SER A 111 19.39 -11.30 -1.52
CA SER A 111 20.49 -10.51 -0.96
C SER A 111 20.03 -9.45 0.04
N ARG A 112 18.72 -9.14 0.09
CA ARG A 112 18.17 -8.06 0.93
C ARG A 112 17.37 -8.58 2.11
N LEU A 113 16.68 -9.71 1.94
CA LEU A 113 15.76 -10.24 2.92
C LEU A 113 16.05 -11.72 3.22
N PRO A 114 15.87 -12.19 4.48
CA PRO A 114 16.08 -13.59 4.83
C PRO A 114 15.08 -14.49 4.08
N GLU A 115 15.59 -15.45 3.30
CA GLU A 115 14.76 -16.47 2.64
C GLU A 115 14.20 -17.47 3.65
N LEU A 116 12.92 -17.80 3.52
CA LEU A 116 12.30 -18.88 4.28
C LEU A 116 12.65 -20.22 3.63
N PRO A 117 13.14 -21.20 4.42
CA PRO A 117 13.48 -22.51 3.87
C PRO A 117 12.22 -23.22 3.34
N PRO A 118 12.38 -24.13 2.36
CA PRO A 118 11.29 -25.00 1.95
C PRO A 118 10.74 -25.82 3.12
N SER A 119 9.42 -26.05 3.12
CA SER A 119 8.74 -26.83 4.15
C SER A 119 7.66 -27.73 3.55
N ASP A 120 7.74 -29.03 3.84
CA ASP A 120 6.73 -30.01 3.48
C ASP A 120 5.39 -29.74 4.19
N ALA A 121 5.46 -29.30 5.46
CA ALA A 121 4.29 -28.91 6.24
C ALA A 121 3.61 -27.67 5.63
N GLY A 122 4.40 -26.67 5.22
CA GLY A 122 3.91 -25.51 4.47
C GLY A 122 3.21 -25.92 3.17
N GLY A 123 3.81 -26.83 2.41
CA GLY A 123 3.19 -27.37 1.19
C GLY A 123 1.90 -28.15 1.45
N ALA A 124 1.82 -28.90 2.54
CA ALA A 124 0.59 -29.60 2.94
C ALA A 124 -0.51 -28.60 3.33
N ALA A 125 -0.18 -27.58 4.12
CA ALA A 125 -1.12 -26.54 4.52
C ALA A 125 -1.65 -25.75 3.32
N GLY A 126 -0.79 -25.40 2.35
CA GLY A 126 -1.19 -24.69 1.13
C GLY A 126 -2.18 -25.50 0.28
N ARG A 127 -2.06 -26.83 0.22
CA ARG A 127 -3.03 -27.70 -0.45
C ARG A 127 -4.40 -27.73 0.25
N GLY A 128 -4.41 -27.59 1.58
CA GLY A 128 -5.64 -27.54 2.38
C GLY A 128 -6.29 -26.16 2.44
N ALA A 129 -5.66 -25.13 1.88
CA ALA A 129 -6.14 -23.77 1.92
C ALA A 129 -7.40 -23.60 1.04
N VAL A 130 -8.44 -22.99 1.60
CA VAL A 130 -9.69 -22.71 0.90
C VAL A 130 -9.72 -21.24 0.52
N ARG A 131 -9.93 -20.96 -0.77
CA ARG A 131 -10.08 -19.60 -1.25
C ARG A 131 -11.40 -18.99 -0.74
N GLY A 132 -11.32 -17.77 -0.21
CA GLY A 132 -12.47 -16.92 0.04
C GLY A 132 -12.56 -15.80 -0.99
N ASP A 133 -13.78 -15.34 -1.27
CA ASP A 133 -14.03 -14.20 -2.15
C ASP A 133 -14.49 -13.00 -1.31
N ASP A 134 -13.82 -11.85 -1.52
CA ASP A 134 -14.13 -10.58 -0.89
C ASP A 134 -13.68 -9.45 -1.82
N ASP A 135 -14.54 -9.13 -2.79
CA ASP A 135 -14.22 -8.17 -3.85
C ASP A 135 -13.99 -6.75 -3.32
N ALA A 136 -14.70 -6.37 -2.25
CA ALA A 136 -14.54 -5.06 -1.64
C ALA A 136 -13.15 -4.91 -1.01
N ARG A 137 -12.73 -5.92 -0.24
CA ARG A 137 -11.39 -5.99 0.34
C ARG A 137 -10.32 -6.12 -0.75
N ALA A 138 -10.56 -6.91 -1.80
CA ALA A 138 -9.62 -7.03 -2.92
C ALA A 138 -9.40 -5.69 -3.63
N ARG A 139 -10.47 -4.91 -3.86
CA ARG A 139 -10.37 -3.55 -4.42
C ARG A 139 -9.57 -2.61 -3.51
N ALA A 140 -9.77 -2.69 -2.20
CA ALA A 140 -9.00 -1.88 -1.24
C ALA A 140 -7.50 -2.23 -1.26
N VAL A 141 -7.16 -3.53 -1.28
CA VAL A 141 -5.76 -3.98 -1.41
C VAL A 141 -5.13 -3.50 -2.72
N ALA A 142 -5.85 -3.59 -3.84
CA ALA A 142 -5.36 -3.22 -5.17
C ALA A 142 -5.32 -1.71 -5.42
N ARG A 143 -6.01 -0.90 -4.60
CA ARG A 143 -6.22 0.55 -4.82
C ARG A 143 -4.93 1.34 -5.10
N PRO A 144 -3.80 1.09 -4.42
CA PRO A 144 -2.55 1.81 -4.70
C PRO A 144 -2.08 1.68 -6.15
N PHE A 145 -2.25 0.52 -6.76
CA PHE A 145 -1.81 0.24 -8.12
C PHE A 145 -2.80 0.76 -9.17
N THR A 146 -4.10 0.56 -8.93
CA THR A 146 -5.13 1.02 -9.86
C THR A 146 -5.21 2.54 -9.89
N ALA A 147 -5.19 3.20 -8.73
CA ALA A 147 -5.11 4.65 -8.65
C ALA A 147 -3.75 5.16 -9.15
N GLY A 148 -2.65 4.45 -8.90
CA GLY A 148 -1.34 4.77 -9.45
C GLY A 148 -1.24 4.65 -10.97
N GLY A 149 -2.23 4.06 -11.64
CA GLY A 149 -2.25 3.88 -13.09
C GLY A 149 -1.28 2.81 -13.59
N TRP A 150 -1.10 1.74 -12.81
CA TRP A 150 -0.33 0.57 -13.25
C TRP A 150 -1.03 -0.12 -14.43
N ALA A 151 -0.23 -0.62 -15.38
CA ALA A 151 -0.77 -1.15 -16.64
C ALA A 151 -1.55 -2.46 -16.47
N ARG A 152 -1.24 -3.23 -15.41
CA ARG A 152 -1.89 -4.51 -15.11
C ARG A 152 -2.69 -4.42 -13.81
N THR A 153 -3.81 -5.13 -13.80
CA THR A 153 -4.59 -5.29 -12.57
C THR A 153 -3.84 -6.21 -11.60
N PRO A 154 -3.63 -5.80 -10.34
CA PRO A 154 -3.03 -6.66 -9.33
C PRO A 154 -3.82 -7.95 -9.11
N GLU A 155 -3.13 -9.06 -8.85
CA GLU A 155 -3.75 -10.27 -8.33
C GLU A 155 -3.87 -10.17 -6.81
N VAL A 156 -5.11 -10.16 -6.31
CA VAL A 156 -5.40 -10.22 -4.87
C VAL A 156 -6.23 -11.46 -4.56
N ARG A 157 -5.83 -12.23 -3.55
CA ARG A 157 -6.52 -13.45 -3.10
C ARG A 157 -6.51 -13.57 -1.58
N PHE A 158 -7.55 -14.18 -1.04
CA PHE A 158 -7.68 -14.49 0.38
C PHE A 158 -7.92 -15.98 0.58
N PHE A 159 -7.31 -16.54 1.62
CA PHE A 159 -7.40 -17.97 1.92
C PHE A 159 -7.66 -18.20 3.41
N ALA A 160 -8.49 -19.19 3.70
CA ALA A 160 -8.69 -19.74 5.03
C ALA A 160 -7.97 -21.10 5.13
N LEU A 161 -7.33 -21.35 6.26
CA LEU A 161 -6.64 -22.60 6.55
C LEU A 161 -7.47 -23.41 7.56
N PRO A 162 -7.48 -24.74 7.43
CA PRO A 162 -8.22 -25.62 8.34
C PRO A 162 -7.58 -25.70 9.75
N ALA A 163 -6.31 -25.31 9.88
CA ALA A 163 -5.58 -25.27 11.14
C ALA A 163 -4.54 -24.14 11.13
N PRO A 164 -4.08 -23.66 12.31
CA PRO A 164 -3.02 -22.67 12.41
C PRO A 164 -1.72 -23.12 11.72
N LEU A 165 -1.17 -22.28 10.85
CA LEU A 165 0.11 -22.50 10.18
C LEU A 165 1.29 -22.06 11.05
N ASP A 166 2.37 -22.85 11.12
CA ASP A 166 3.59 -22.38 11.77
C ASP A 166 4.23 -21.24 10.96
N PRO A 167 4.71 -20.15 11.59
CA PRO A 167 5.38 -19.06 10.88
C PRO A 167 6.58 -19.50 10.03
N GLY A 168 7.30 -20.55 10.43
CA GLY A 168 8.41 -21.11 9.64
C GLY A 168 7.96 -21.84 8.38
N ASP A 169 6.70 -22.27 8.33
CA ASP A 169 6.10 -22.98 7.20
C ASP A 169 5.45 -22.02 6.18
N PHE A 170 5.35 -20.73 6.49
CA PHE A 170 4.75 -19.70 5.65
C PHE A 170 5.70 -19.21 4.54
N GLY A 171 6.35 -20.13 3.82
CA GLY A 171 7.31 -19.86 2.74
C GLY A 171 6.78 -20.17 1.34
N MET A 172 7.69 -20.30 0.36
CA MET A 172 7.29 -20.60 -1.04
C MET A 172 6.57 -21.94 -1.17
N SER A 173 6.97 -22.97 -0.42
CA SER A 173 6.33 -24.29 -0.50
C SER A 173 4.83 -24.21 -0.20
N PHE A 174 4.42 -23.29 0.67
CA PHE A 174 3.01 -22.98 0.92
C PHE A 174 2.38 -22.21 -0.25
N LEU A 175 3.00 -21.10 -0.69
CA LEU A 175 2.45 -20.22 -1.72
C LEU A 175 2.26 -20.92 -3.08
N GLU A 176 3.18 -21.78 -3.49
CA GLU A 176 3.12 -22.54 -4.76
C GLU A 176 1.94 -23.51 -4.83
N ARG A 177 1.31 -23.83 -3.69
CA ARG A 177 0.13 -24.71 -3.64
C ARG A 177 -1.19 -23.94 -3.70
N LEU A 178 -1.14 -22.62 -3.61
CA LEU A 178 -2.31 -21.77 -3.75
C LEU A 178 -2.65 -21.57 -5.24
N PRO A 179 -3.93 -21.40 -5.59
CA PRO A 179 -4.37 -21.08 -6.95
C PRO A 179 -4.07 -19.60 -7.31
N LEU A 180 -2.78 -19.26 -7.39
CA LEU A 180 -2.26 -17.93 -7.74
C LEU A 180 -1.81 -17.94 -9.20
N ALA A 181 -2.36 -17.04 -10.02
CA ALA A 181 -1.98 -16.88 -11.43
C ALA A 181 -0.51 -16.46 -11.57
N CYS A 182 -0.03 -15.59 -10.68
CA CYS A 182 1.35 -15.09 -10.67
C CYS A 182 2.42 -16.17 -10.43
N LEU A 183 2.03 -17.34 -9.90
CA LEU A 183 2.94 -18.47 -9.66
C LEU A 183 2.77 -19.62 -10.67
N GLN A 184 1.86 -19.50 -11.65
CA GLN A 184 1.71 -20.51 -12.69
C GLN A 184 2.87 -20.44 -13.70
N GLY A 185 3.22 -21.59 -14.30
CA GLY A 185 4.22 -21.65 -15.37
C GLY A 185 5.58 -22.26 -15.00
N GLY A 186 5.73 -22.83 -13.80
CA GLY A 186 6.86 -23.71 -13.47
C GLY A 186 8.23 -23.05 -13.31
N GLY A 187 8.27 -21.74 -13.10
CA GLY A 187 9.50 -20.99 -12.85
C GLY A 187 10.01 -21.11 -11.41
N SER A 188 11.27 -20.71 -11.18
CA SER A 188 11.81 -20.60 -9.82
C SER A 188 11.13 -19.46 -9.06
N ALA A 189 10.88 -19.65 -7.77
CA ALA A 189 10.31 -18.62 -6.91
C ALA A 189 11.01 -18.59 -5.55
N VAL A 190 10.94 -17.44 -4.87
CA VAL A 190 11.55 -17.22 -3.55
C VAL A 190 10.60 -16.42 -2.66
N ALA A 191 10.60 -16.74 -1.38
CA ALA A 191 9.83 -16.07 -0.34
C ALA A 191 10.81 -15.67 0.75
N CYS A 192 10.81 -14.39 1.08
CA CYS A 192 11.67 -13.82 2.10
C CYS A 192 10.83 -13.10 3.14
N VAL A 193 11.26 -13.16 4.41
CA VAL A 193 10.64 -12.42 5.50
C VAL A 193 10.82 -10.92 5.23
N THR A 194 9.73 -10.16 5.30
CA THR A 194 9.73 -8.70 5.18
C THR A 194 9.03 -8.08 6.38
N THR A 195 8.90 -6.76 6.40
CA THR A 195 8.33 -6.01 7.51
C THR A 195 7.12 -5.18 7.05
N PRO A 196 6.20 -4.82 7.96
CA PRO A 196 5.03 -4.02 7.61
C PRO A 196 5.40 -2.63 7.07
N ASP A 197 6.51 -2.02 7.51
CA ASP A 197 7.03 -0.76 6.97
C ASP A 197 7.53 -0.90 5.53
N ASP A 198 8.13 -2.05 5.15
CA ASP A 198 8.50 -2.33 3.76
C ASP A 198 7.28 -2.45 2.87
N VAL A 199 6.27 -3.21 3.33
CA VAL A 199 5.01 -3.40 2.60
C VAL A 199 4.29 -2.07 2.42
N LEU A 200 4.11 -1.32 3.51
CA LEU A 200 3.41 -0.04 3.47
C LEU A 200 4.15 0.96 2.58
N ASN A 201 5.48 0.97 2.58
CA ASN A 201 6.28 1.83 1.70
C ASN A 201 6.11 1.49 0.21
N GLU A 202 6.02 0.22 -0.15
CA GLU A 202 5.81 -0.21 -1.53
C GLU A 202 4.40 0.12 -2.02
N LEU A 203 3.39 -0.05 -1.16
CA LEU A 203 2.02 0.40 -1.42
C LEU A 203 1.97 1.92 -1.62
N PHE A 204 2.61 2.69 -0.73
CA PHE A 204 2.72 4.14 -0.87
C PHE A 204 3.42 4.54 -2.17
N SER A 205 4.55 3.90 -2.48
CA SER A 205 5.33 4.20 -3.69
C SER A 205 4.54 3.93 -4.97
N ALA A 206 3.80 2.82 -5.02
CA ALA A 206 2.94 2.48 -6.14
C ALA A 206 1.85 3.53 -6.40
N ALA A 207 1.23 4.05 -5.34
CA ALA A 207 0.21 5.10 -5.46
C ALA A 207 0.82 6.49 -5.72
N CYS A 208 1.93 6.82 -5.06
CA CYS A 208 2.52 8.16 -5.08
C CYS A 208 3.18 8.46 -6.43
N TYR A 209 3.95 7.52 -6.97
CA TYR A 209 4.70 7.71 -8.21
C TYR A 209 4.00 7.13 -9.44
N GLY A 210 3.10 6.17 -9.23
CA GLY A 210 2.41 5.48 -10.31
C GLY A 210 3.26 4.44 -11.03
N GLY A 211 2.68 3.84 -12.07
CA GLY A 211 3.35 2.92 -12.98
C GLY A 211 4.07 3.62 -14.14
N VAL A 212 4.66 2.87 -15.08
CA VAL A 212 5.43 3.34 -16.26
C VAL A 212 4.68 4.40 -17.05
N GLY A 213 3.35 4.25 -17.20
CA GLY A 213 2.48 5.22 -17.86
C GLY A 213 1.59 6.01 -16.91
N GLY A 214 1.67 5.74 -15.60
CA GLY A 214 0.88 6.39 -14.57
C GLY A 214 1.45 7.75 -14.17
N GLN A 215 0.60 8.61 -13.60
CA GLN A 215 1.01 9.91 -13.08
C GLN A 215 1.07 9.95 -11.54
N GLY A 216 0.74 8.84 -10.87
CA GLY A 216 0.58 8.78 -9.42
C GLY A 216 -0.57 9.65 -8.89
N GLN A 217 -0.67 9.74 -7.57
CA GLN A 217 -1.76 10.43 -6.85
C GLN A 217 -1.28 11.54 -5.91
N GLY A 218 0.04 11.78 -5.84
CA GLY A 218 0.64 12.65 -4.82
C GLY A 218 0.66 12.00 -3.43
N GLY A 219 1.34 12.63 -2.48
CA GLY A 219 1.63 12.04 -1.17
C GLY A 219 0.39 11.84 -0.31
N ALA A 220 -0.53 12.82 -0.28
CA ALA A 220 -1.72 12.75 0.56
C ALA A 220 -2.64 11.56 0.22
N TYR A 221 -3.05 11.41 -1.05
CA TYR A 221 -3.87 10.29 -1.48
C TYR A 221 -3.11 8.97 -1.51
N ALA A 222 -1.82 8.99 -1.88
CA ALA A 222 -1.01 7.77 -1.80
C ALA A 222 -0.93 7.22 -0.38
N ARG A 223 -0.79 8.10 0.62
CA ARG A 223 -0.84 7.74 2.04
C ARG A 223 -2.19 7.11 2.40
N LEU A 224 -3.30 7.71 1.98
CA LEU A 224 -4.64 7.14 2.21
C LEU A 224 -4.77 5.73 1.61
N PHE A 225 -4.41 5.56 0.34
CA PHE A 225 -4.57 4.29 -0.36
C PHE A 225 -3.63 3.21 0.18
N ALA A 226 -2.42 3.57 0.58
CA ALA A 226 -1.48 2.65 1.21
C ALA A 226 -2.04 2.11 2.54
N TRP A 227 -2.62 2.98 3.37
CA TRP A 227 -3.25 2.57 4.62
C TRP A 227 -4.50 1.72 4.41
N GLU A 228 -5.37 2.10 3.48
CA GLU A 228 -6.55 1.29 3.14
C GLU A 228 -6.16 -0.12 2.66
N SER A 229 -5.11 -0.20 1.83
CA SER A 229 -4.56 -1.47 1.37
C SER A 229 -3.93 -2.27 2.51
N LEU A 230 -3.19 -1.64 3.43
CA LEU A 230 -2.61 -2.31 4.60
C LEU A 230 -3.69 -2.88 5.52
N TYR A 231 -4.72 -2.10 5.84
CA TYR A 231 -5.87 -2.56 6.63
C TYR A 231 -6.55 -3.75 5.97
N ALA A 232 -6.77 -3.65 4.65
CA ALA A 232 -7.36 -4.73 3.88
C ALA A 232 -6.44 -5.97 3.87
N LEU A 233 -5.12 -5.84 3.76
CA LEU A 233 -4.21 -6.99 3.87
C LEU A 233 -4.30 -7.67 5.24
N MET A 234 -4.32 -6.88 6.32
CA MET A 234 -4.46 -7.38 7.70
C MET A 234 -5.88 -7.89 8.02
N GLY A 235 -6.88 -7.54 7.22
CA GLY A 235 -8.28 -7.86 7.48
C GLY A 235 -8.85 -7.07 8.66
N LEU A 236 -8.37 -5.83 8.85
CA LEU A 236 -8.85 -4.93 9.90
C LEU A 236 -10.04 -4.10 9.41
N PRO A 237 -11.05 -3.87 10.26
CA PRO A 237 -12.10 -2.89 10.02
C PRO A 237 -11.55 -1.47 9.85
N ALA A 238 -12.21 -0.64 9.02
CA ALA A 238 -11.74 0.71 8.69
C ALA A 238 -11.84 1.73 9.85
N ASP A 239 -12.59 1.41 10.90
CA ASP A 239 -12.77 2.21 12.11
C ASP A 239 -11.71 1.90 13.20
N VAL A 240 -10.90 0.86 13.02
CA VAL A 240 -9.74 0.61 13.90
C VAL A 240 -8.80 1.81 13.85
N PRO A 241 -8.40 2.41 14.99
CA PRO A 241 -7.47 3.52 15.00
C PRO A 241 -6.10 3.14 14.42
N PHE A 242 -5.46 4.06 13.69
CA PHE A 242 -4.17 3.79 13.03
C PHE A 242 -3.08 3.33 14.01
N LEU A 243 -3.02 3.92 15.21
CA LEU A 243 -2.06 3.50 16.23
C LEU A 243 -2.29 2.06 16.70
N ASP A 244 -3.54 1.62 16.79
CA ASP A 244 -3.87 0.24 17.15
C ASP A 244 -3.56 -0.71 15.98
N ALA A 245 -3.85 -0.31 14.75
CA ALA A 245 -3.43 -1.04 13.56
C ALA A 245 -1.90 -1.25 13.57
N VAL A 246 -1.10 -0.19 13.79
CA VAL A 246 0.37 -0.27 13.91
C VAL A 246 0.78 -1.29 14.98
N ARG A 247 0.18 -1.23 16.17
CA ARG A 247 0.49 -2.14 17.29
C ARG A 247 0.24 -3.62 16.96
N THR A 248 -0.73 -3.91 16.09
CA THR A 248 -1.04 -5.30 15.67
C THR A 248 -0.21 -5.78 14.47
N THR A 249 0.51 -4.89 13.78
CA THR A 249 1.35 -5.29 12.63
C THR A 249 2.43 -6.35 12.95
N PRO A 250 3.10 -6.36 14.13
CA PRO A 250 4.12 -7.37 14.45
C PRO A 250 3.55 -8.76 14.71
N ASP A 251 2.25 -8.85 15.03
CA ASP A 251 1.56 -10.12 15.27
C ASP A 251 1.22 -10.85 13.95
N HIS A 252 1.24 -10.12 12.84
CA HIS A 252 1.13 -10.69 11.50
C HIS A 252 2.49 -11.20 11.02
N ARG A 253 2.48 -12.18 10.10
CA ARG A 253 3.70 -12.58 9.38
C ARG A 253 3.65 -12.03 7.96
N TRP A 254 4.74 -11.39 7.57
CA TRP A 254 4.87 -10.69 6.30
C TRP A 254 5.94 -11.35 5.47
N VAL A 255 5.56 -11.76 4.27
CA VAL A 255 6.46 -12.40 3.32
C VAL A 255 6.43 -11.59 2.04
N ARG A 256 7.62 -11.24 1.54
CA ARG A 256 7.79 -10.78 0.17
C ARG A 256 8.19 -11.96 -0.70
N PHE A 257 7.51 -12.13 -1.83
CA PHE A 257 7.87 -13.16 -2.80
C PHE A 257 8.08 -12.58 -4.19
N LEU A 258 8.80 -13.34 -5.01
CA LEU A 258 8.97 -13.09 -6.43
C LEU A 258 9.12 -14.44 -7.13
N ALA A 259 8.63 -14.54 -8.36
CA ALA A 259 8.74 -15.75 -9.16
C ALA A 259 9.15 -15.40 -10.59
N SER A 260 9.92 -16.29 -11.22
CA SER A 260 10.32 -16.19 -12.62
C SER A 260 9.28 -16.86 -13.51
N THR A 261 8.07 -16.30 -13.51
CA THR A 261 6.93 -16.76 -14.33
C THR A 261 6.64 -15.75 -15.45
N PRO A 262 5.92 -16.13 -16.51
CA PRO A 262 5.48 -15.17 -17.53
C PRO A 262 4.57 -14.06 -17.01
N TRP A 263 4.07 -14.17 -15.78
CA TRP A 263 3.24 -13.16 -15.14
C TRP A 263 4.06 -11.98 -14.63
N PHE A 264 5.25 -12.24 -14.06
CA PHE A 264 6.17 -11.20 -13.61
C PHE A 264 7.12 -10.83 -14.75
N HIS A 265 7.05 -9.58 -15.22
CA HIS A 265 7.82 -9.15 -16.38
C HIS A 265 9.29 -8.83 -16.04
N HIS A 266 9.63 -8.56 -14.79
CA HIS A 266 10.98 -8.21 -14.31
C HIS A 266 11.59 -6.94 -14.93
N ASP A 267 10.82 -6.19 -15.71
CA ASP A 267 11.28 -5.04 -16.47
C ASP A 267 11.22 -3.75 -15.64
N THR A 268 10.02 -3.41 -15.13
CA THR A 268 9.81 -2.15 -14.40
C THR A 268 9.72 -2.38 -12.89
N ALA A 269 8.63 -2.99 -12.45
CA ALA A 269 8.32 -3.20 -11.05
C ALA A 269 7.50 -4.47 -10.89
N ASP A 270 7.97 -5.35 -10.01
CA ASP A 270 7.26 -6.54 -9.59
C ASP A 270 7.23 -6.58 -8.06
N LEU A 271 6.09 -6.96 -7.52
CA LEU A 271 5.93 -7.22 -6.10
C LEU A 271 4.98 -8.39 -5.87
N GLY A 272 5.33 -9.18 -4.87
CA GLY A 272 4.47 -10.19 -4.28
C GLY A 272 4.56 -10.04 -2.76
N PHE A 273 3.42 -9.95 -2.10
CA PHE A 273 3.30 -9.97 -0.65
C PHE A 273 2.29 -11.04 -0.22
N ALA A 274 2.63 -11.75 0.85
CA ALA A 274 1.71 -12.63 1.54
C ALA A 274 1.70 -12.26 3.03
N VAL A 275 0.51 -12.23 3.61
CA VAL A 275 0.27 -11.83 5.00
C VAL A 275 -0.49 -12.94 5.70
N LEU A 276 0.10 -13.52 6.74
CA LEU A 276 -0.56 -14.46 7.64
C LEU A 276 -1.06 -13.69 8.85
N ASP A 277 -2.34 -13.86 9.18
CA ASP A 277 -2.96 -13.19 10.31
C ASP A 277 -2.49 -13.75 11.67
N PRO A 278 -2.76 -13.07 12.80
CA PRO A 278 -2.31 -13.51 14.12
C PRO A 278 -2.89 -14.86 14.56
N SER A 279 -4.08 -15.23 14.09
CA SER A 279 -4.67 -16.56 14.35
C SER A 279 -3.98 -17.67 13.55
N ARG A 280 -3.17 -17.29 12.55
CA ARG A 280 -2.44 -18.17 11.62
C ARG A 280 -3.34 -19.05 10.79
N THR A 281 -4.60 -18.67 10.62
CA THR A 281 -5.58 -19.42 9.81
C THR A 281 -6.10 -18.61 8.63
N ARG A 282 -5.66 -17.37 8.44
CA ARG A 282 -6.08 -16.53 7.32
C ARG A 282 -4.86 -15.96 6.62
N VAL A 283 -4.86 -16.05 5.29
CA VAL A 283 -3.79 -15.53 4.44
C VAL A 283 -4.38 -14.54 3.44
N ALA A 284 -3.75 -13.38 3.30
CA ALA A 284 -3.95 -12.46 2.19
C ALA A 284 -2.73 -12.48 1.28
N VAL A 285 -2.95 -12.53 -0.04
CA VAL A 285 -1.90 -12.46 -1.05
C VAL A 285 -2.19 -11.30 -1.99
N LEU A 286 -1.15 -10.52 -2.28
CA LEU A 286 -1.13 -9.45 -3.26
C LEU A 286 0.07 -9.69 -4.19
N ALA A 287 -0.15 -9.74 -5.49
CA ALA A 287 0.89 -9.60 -6.49
C ALA A 287 0.54 -8.47 -7.46
N ALA A 288 1.52 -7.66 -7.81
CA ALA A 288 1.38 -6.64 -8.85
C ALA A 288 2.64 -6.61 -9.72
N THR A 289 2.44 -6.35 -11.00
CA THR A 289 3.50 -6.17 -12.00
C THR A 289 3.17 -4.96 -12.83
N ASP A 290 4.20 -4.26 -13.28
CA ASP A 290 4.06 -3.15 -14.21
C ASP A 290 4.99 -3.31 -15.40
N THR A 291 4.47 -2.99 -16.57
CA THR A 291 5.13 -3.19 -17.85
C THR A 291 4.78 -2.06 -18.81
N ASP A 292 5.73 -1.71 -19.67
CA ASP A 292 5.54 -0.81 -20.80
C ASP A 292 4.78 -1.48 -21.96
N VAL A 293 4.66 -2.82 -21.93
CA VAL A 293 3.90 -3.59 -22.91
C VAL A 293 2.40 -3.44 -22.59
N ARG A 294 1.68 -2.71 -23.45
CA ARG A 294 0.20 -2.70 -23.42
C ARG A 294 -0.30 -4.15 -23.41
N ALA A 295 -1.20 -4.47 -22.48
CA ALA A 295 -1.90 -5.74 -22.49
C ALA A 295 -2.43 -6.01 -23.91
N PRO A 296 -2.16 -7.18 -24.53
CA PRO A 296 -2.86 -7.53 -25.76
C PRO A 296 -4.35 -7.55 -25.43
N GLY A 297 -5.13 -6.79 -26.20
CA GLY A 297 -6.57 -6.61 -25.98
C GLY A 297 -7.27 -7.95 -25.86
N GLY A 298 -7.99 -8.13 -24.76
CA GLY A 298 -9.06 -9.13 -24.64
C GLY A 298 -10.36 -8.56 -25.19
#